data_AF-A0A7L1CRV9-F1
#
_entry.id   AF-A0A7L1CRV9-F1
#
_cell.length_a   1.000
_cell.length_b   1.000
_cell.length_c   1.000
_cell.angle_alpha   90.00
_cell.angle_beta   90.00
_cell.angle_gamma   90.00
#
_symmetry.space_group_name_H-M   'P 1'
#
loop_
_entity.id
_entity.type
_entity.pdbx_description
1 polymer ?
#
loop_
_entity_poly.entity_id
_entity_poly.type
_entity_poly.pdbx_seq_one_letter_code
_entity_poly.pdbx_strand_id
1 'polypeptide(L)'
;MEATGTDEVEKIKSKFMSAWHNMKYSWVLKTKTYFSRNSPVFLLGKCYHFKTEGEYRALHSFQSCSAGALGITEISGNVEEFRKDFISRIWLTYREEFPQLKGSALTTDCGWGCTLRTGQMLLAQGLMLHFLGRAWVWPEALAVESSDWESWTAHTVRKLTGSLEAERDPHILPQPPRGSRRSWDGTERRNELYHRKIISWFGDSPPAAFGLHQLVEYGKKSGKAAGDWYGPAVVAHILRKAVEEARDPELQGVTVYVAQDCTVYSSDVIDRQCSLMDSGKGGTKAVIILVPVRLGGERTNTDYLEFVKGILSLEYCVGIIGGKPKQSYYFAGFQDDSLIYMDPHYCQSFVDVSIKDFPLESFHCPSPKKMSFKKMDPSCTIGFYCRTVQDFEKASEEITKMLKSSSKEKYPLFTFVKGHSRDYDFVPSPLHEENDLFSEDEKKRLKRFSTEEFVLL
;
A
#
# COMPACT_ATOMS: atom_id res chain seq x y z
N MET A 1 -32.17 26.72 -14.14
CA MET A 1 -32.69 25.41 -13.72
C MET A 1 -31.91 24.23 -14.34
N GLU A 2 -30.66 24.42 -14.79
CA GLU A 2 -29.89 23.36 -15.47
C GLU A 2 -28.89 22.60 -14.58
N ALA A 3 -28.55 23.11 -13.38
CA ALA A 3 -27.52 22.50 -12.53
C ALA A 3 -27.96 21.21 -11.79
N THR A 4 -29.27 20.99 -11.62
CA THR A 4 -29.81 19.83 -10.90
C THR A 4 -29.86 18.57 -11.77
N GLY A 5 -30.01 18.72 -13.09
CA GLY A 5 -30.09 17.58 -14.02
C GLY A 5 -28.75 16.89 -14.26
N THR A 6 -27.65 17.64 -14.24
CA THR A 6 -26.29 17.08 -14.39
C THR A 6 -25.83 16.32 -13.15
N ASP A 7 -26.18 16.81 -11.96
CA ASP A 7 -25.81 16.19 -10.67
C ASP A 7 -26.54 14.86 -10.45
N GLU A 8 -27.83 14.78 -10.79
CA GLU A 8 -28.61 13.53 -10.81
C GLU A 8 -27.99 12.48 -11.75
N VAL A 9 -27.57 12.90 -12.96
CA VAL A 9 -26.94 12.01 -13.95
C VAL A 9 -25.58 11.52 -13.47
N GLU A 10 -24.76 12.38 -12.85
CA GLU A 10 -23.47 11.99 -12.28
C GLU A 10 -23.63 11.01 -11.11
N LYS A 11 -24.62 11.24 -10.24
CA LYS A 11 -24.96 10.34 -9.13
C LYS A 11 -25.44 8.98 -9.63
N ILE A 12 -26.24 8.93 -10.70
CA ILE A 12 -26.68 7.67 -11.33
C ILE A 12 -25.49 6.94 -11.98
N LYS A 13 -24.64 7.66 -12.73
CA LYS A 13 -23.42 7.09 -13.32
C LYS A 13 -22.49 6.51 -12.26
N SER A 14 -22.31 7.23 -11.15
CA SER A 14 -21.51 6.79 -10.01
C SER A 14 -22.06 5.49 -9.41
N LYS A 15 -23.37 5.44 -9.12
CA LYS A 15 -24.04 4.21 -8.63
C LYS A 15 -23.92 3.04 -9.60
N PHE A 16 -24.08 3.27 -10.90
CA PHE A 16 -23.94 2.24 -11.92
C PHE A 16 -22.49 1.72 -12.01
N MET A 17 -21.50 2.62 -11.96
CA MET A 17 -20.09 2.25 -11.96
C MET A 17 -19.72 1.47 -10.70
N SER A 18 -20.21 1.85 -9.52
CA SER A 18 -20.05 1.09 -8.29
C SER A 18 -20.65 -0.31 -8.40
N ALA A 19 -21.88 -0.42 -8.92
CA ALA A 19 -22.54 -1.72 -9.14
C ALA A 19 -21.77 -2.60 -10.14
N TRP A 20 -21.30 -2.03 -11.25
CA TRP A 20 -20.49 -2.74 -12.25
C TRP A 20 -19.14 -3.20 -11.68
N HIS A 21 -18.46 -2.33 -10.93
CA HIS A 21 -17.21 -2.67 -10.26
C HIS A 21 -17.42 -3.77 -9.22
N ASN A 22 -18.51 -3.71 -8.44
CA ASN A 22 -18.87 -4.79 -7.53
C ASN A 22 -19.11 -6.10 -8.26
N MET A 23 -19.88 -6.12 -9.34
CA MET A 23 -20.07 -7.36 -10.11
C MET A 23 -18.75 -7.91 -10.67
N LYS A 24 -17.92 -7.05 -11.29
CA LYS A 24 -16.65 -7.43 -11.89
C LYS A 24 -15.67 -7.99 -10.85
N TYR A 25 -15.51 -7.30 -9.72
CA TYR A 25 -14.49 -7.63 -8.72
C TYR A 25 -14.99 -8.63 -7.68
N SER A 26 -16.26 -8.62 -7.26
CA SER A 26 -16.81 -9.67 -6.38
C SER A 26 -16.65 -11.07 -6.98
N TRP A 27 -16.75 -11.23 -8.31
CA TRP A 27 -16.41 -12.50 -8.98
C TRP A 27 -14.93 -12.89 -8.85
N VAL A 28 -14.03 -11.92 -8.75
CA VAL A 28 -12.59 -12.12 -8.51
C VAL A 28 -12.34 -12.59 -7.07
N LEU A 29 -13.05 -12.10 -6.04
CA LEU A 29 -12.99 -12.68 -4.67
C LEU A 29 -13.38 -14.16 -4.65
N LYS A 30 -14.20 -14.60 -5.61
CA LYS A 30 -14.62 -16.01 -5.69
C LYS A 30 -13.55 -16.97 -6.21
N THR A 31 -12.52 -16.44 -6.87
CA THR A 31 -11.43 -17.28 -7.39
C THR A 31 -10.48 -17.70 -6.27
N LYS A 32 -10.37 -19.02 -6.05
CA LYS A 32 -9.34 -19.58 -5.16
C LYS A 32 -7.97 -19.40 -5.81
N THR A 33 -7.05 -18.79 -5.08
CA THR A 33 -5.64 -18.65 -5.50
C THR A 33 -4.87 -19.89 -5.08
N TYR A 34 -4.22 -20.54 -6.04
CA TYR A 34 -3.44 -21.75 -5.78
C TYR A 34 -2.00 -21.41 -5.43
N PHE A 35 -1.49 -22.01 -4.36
CA PHE A 35 -0.09 -21.90 -3.94
C PHE A 35 0.62 -23.24 -4.15
N SER A 36 1.86 -23.17 -4.64
CA SER A 36 2.73 -24.34 -4.72
C SER A 36 3.02 -24.85 -3.32
N ARG A 37 3.00 -26.18 -3.12
CA ARG A 37 3.50 -26.79 -1.88
C ARG A 37 5.02 -26.93 -1.86
N ASN A 38 5.64 -26.83 -3.04
CA ASN A 38 7.07 -27.12 -3.22
C ASN A 38 7.96 -25.89 -3.09
N SER A 39 7.39 -24.70 -3.19
CA SER A 39 8.11 -23.43 -3.17
C SER A 39 7.73 -22.60 -1.96
N PRO A 40 8.68 -21.93 -1.29
CA PRO A 40 8.39 -21.05 -0.17
C PRO A 40 7.50 -19.89 -0.61
N VAL A 41 6.66 -19.43 0.32
CA VAL A 41 5.85 -18.22 0.19
C VAL A 41 6.44 -17.14 1.07
N PHE A 42 6.73 -15.98 0.50
CA PHE A 42 7.20 -14.83 1.25
C PHE A 42 6.09 -13.79 1.40
N LEU A 43 5.96 -13.23 2.59
CA LEU A 43 5.01 -12.17 2.91
C LEU A 43 5.68 -11.18 3.86
N LEU A 44 6.00 -9.97 3.39
CA LEU A 44 6.55 -8.86 4.17
C LEU A 44 7.66 -9.32 5.14
N GLY A 45 8.72 -9.93 4.62
CA GLY A 45 9.85 -10.39 5.43
C GLY A 45 9.70 -11.74 6.14
N LYS A 46 8.52 -12.38 6.12
CA LYS A 46 8.33 -13.75 6.64
C LYS A 46 8.32 -14.77 5.51
N CYS A 47 8.91 -15.93 5.76
CA CYS A 47 8.94 -17.09 4.86
C CYS A 47 8.07 -18.22 5.41
N TYR A 48 7.25 -18.83 4.55
CA TYR A 48 6.33 -19.91 4.87
C TYR A 48 6.57 -21.10 3.96
N HIS A 49 6.52 -22.31 4.50
CA HIS A 49 6.67 -23.54 3.73
C HIS A 49 5.48 -24.48 3.93
N PHE A 50 4.86 -24.93 2.83
CA PHE A 50 3.61 -25.71 2.87
C PHE A 50 3.80 -27.23 2.77
N LYS A 51 5.04 -27.72 2.88
CA LYS A 51 5.35 -29.15 3.02
C LYS A 51 5.10 -29.62 4.46
N THR A 52 4.68 -30.86 4.62
CA THR A 52 4.45 -31.46 5.94
C THR A 52 5.76 -31.99 6.55
N GLU A 53 5.93 -31.94 7.88
CA GLU A 53 7.17 -32.40 8.57
C GLU A 53 7.65 -33.81 8.18
N GLY A 54 6.74 -34.71 7.80
CA GLY A 54 7.07 -36.06 7.30
C GLY A 54 7.83 -36.09 5.97
N GLU A 55 7.66 -35.08 5.11
CA GLU A 55 8.34 -34.97 3.81
C GLU A 55 9.75 -34.37 3.94
N TYR A 56 9.99 -33.55 4.96
CA TYR A 56 11.33 -33.01 5.27
C TYR A 56 12.30 -34.09 5.73
N ARG A 57 11.83 -35.04 6.55
CA ARG A 57 12.65 -36.20 6.98
C ARG A 57 13.06 -37.11 5.82
N ALA A 58 12.25 -37.19 4.76
CA ALA A 58 12.57 -37.96 3.55
C ALA A 58 13.57 -37.26 2.63
N LEU A 59 13.61 -35.92 2.63
CA LEU A 59 14.53 -35.11 1.80
C LEU A 59 15.91 -34.90 2.45
N HIS A 60 15.97 -34.79 3.78
CA HIS A 60 17.23 -34.63 4.51
C HIS A 60 18.15 -35.88 4.50
N SER A 61 17.69 -37.04 4.00
CA SER A 61 18.58 -38.18 3.76
C SER A 61 19.41 -38.04 2.48
N PHE A 62 19.23 -36.99 1.67
CA PHE A 62 19.86 -36.90 0.35
C PHE A 62 20.60 -35.60 -0.01
N GLN A 63 20.63 -34.55 0.83
CA GLN A 63 21.36 -33.34 0.47
C GLN A 63 21.88 -32.56 1.70
N SER A 64 23.17 -32.76 2.00
CA SER A 64 23.97 -31.80 2.77
C SER A 64 24.64 -30.82 1.79
N CYS A 65 24.14 -29.59 1.72
CA CYS A 65 24.89 -28.48 1.14
C CYS A 65 24.43 -27.14 1.70
N SER A 66 25.42 -26.30 1.99
CA SER A 66 25.44 -25.15 2.86
C SER A 66 24.63 -23.93 2.38
N ALA A 67 23.65 -23.49 3.19
CA ALA A 67 23.07 -22.15 3.11
C ALA A 67 23.69 -21.26 4.21
N GLY A 68 24.68 -20.46 3.82
CA GLY A 68 25.29 -19.46 4.69
C GLY A 68 24.67 -18.07 4.49
N ALA A 69 24.39 -17.40 5.60
CA ALA A 69 24.32 -15.94 5.76
C ALA A 69 23.14 -15.17 5.14
N LEU A 70 21.90 -15.50 5.53
CA LEU A 70 20.84 -14.51 5.74
C LEU A 70 20.09 -14.92 7.02
N GLY A 71 19.83 -13.98 7.94
CA GLY A 71 19.13 -14.22 9.21
C GLY A 71 17.65 -14.52 9.04
N ILE A 72 17.31 -15.42 8.11
CA ILE A 72 15.95 -15.93 7.91
C ILE A 72 15.65 -16.79 9.14
N THR A 73 14.77 -16.29 10.01
CA THR A 73 14.18 -17.12 11.05
C THR A 73 13.34 -18.20 10.36
N GLU A 74 13.85 -19.43 10.38
CA GLU A 74 13.22 -20.58 9.75
C GLU A 74 12.02 -21.03 10.60
N ILE A 75 10.87 -20.39 10.37
CA ILE A 75 9.60 -20.77 10.99
C ILE A 75 8.96 -21.83 10.07
N SER A 76 8.82 -23.06 10.58
CA SER A 76 8.01 -24.12 9.97
C SER A 76 6.53 -23.72 10.00
N GLY A 77 6.15 -22.78 9.14
CA GLY A 77 4.85 -22.12 9.15
C GLY A 77 3.86 -22.78 8.21
N ASN A 78 2.90 -23.48 8.81
CA ASN A 78 1.78 -24.15 8.14
C ASN A 78 0.94 -23.17 7.29
N VAL A 79 0.15 -23.70 6.35
CA VAL A 79 -0.73 -22.91 5.45
C VAL A 79 -1.66 -21.97 6.24
N GLU A 80 -2.07 -22.38 7.44
CA GLU A 80 -2.94 -21.61 8.32
C GLU A 80 -2.25 -20.36 8.89
N GLU A 81 -0.97 -20.44 9.26
CA GLU A 81 -0.17 -19.30 9.71
C GLU A 81 0.03 -18.26 8.61
N PHE A 82 0.31 -18.70 7.39
CA PHE A 82 0.37 -17.80 6.23
C PHE A 82 -0.98 -17.09 6.04
N ARG A 83 -2.09 -17.83 6.07
CA ARG A 83 -3.43 -17.28 5.91
C ARG A 83 -3.74 -16.30 7.03
N LYS A 84 -3.50 -16.67 8.28
CA LYS A 84 -3.71 -15.82 9.44
C LYS A 84 -2.91 -14.52 9.32
N ASP A 85 -1.64 -14.59 8.95
CA ASP A 85 -0.79 -13.40 8.77
C ASP A 85 -1.29 -12.50 7.61
N PHE A 86 -1.65 -13.09 6.47
CA PHE A 86 -2.18 -12.36 5.32
C PHE A 86 -3.47 -11.62 5.67
N ILE A 87 -4.45 -12.31 6.27
CA ILE A 87 -5.75 -11.72 6.64
C ILE A 87 -5.55 -10.62 7.68
N SER A 88 -4.56 -10.77 8.57
CA SER A 88 -4.25 -9.78 9.59
C SER A 88 -3.68 -8.46 9.06
N ARG A 89 -3.33 -8.35 7.76
CA ARG A 89 -2.91 -7.06 7.19
C ARG A 89 -4.15 -6.23 6.88
N ILE A 90 -4.05 -4.92 7.08
CA ILE A 90 -5.14 -3.99 6.82
C ILE A 90 -5.37 -3.89 5.31
N TRP A 91 -6.60 -4.16 4.91
CA TRP A 91 -7.08 -4.12 3.54
C TRP A 91 -8.03 -2.94 3.36
N LEU A 92 -7.66 -2.01 2.49
CA LEU A 92 -8.46 -0.84 2.20
C LEU A 92 -8.88 -0.89 0.74
N THR A 93 -10.19 -0.88 0.52
CA THR A 93 -10.81 -1.00 -0.78
C THR A 93 -11.61 0.25 -1.10
N TYR A 94 -12.16 0.31 -2.30
CA TYR A 94 -13.18 1.29 -2.60
C TYR A 94 -14.33 1.25 -1.60
N ARG A 95 -14.89 2.43 -1.33
CA ARG A 95 -16.07 2.61 -0.50
C ARG A 95 -17.12 3.45 -1.21
N GLU A 96 -18.38 3.19 -0.86
CA GLU A 96 -19.51 4.02 -1.25
C GLU A 96 -20.28 4.50 -0.02
N GLU A 97 -21.07 5.56 -0.18
CA GLU A 97 -21.95 6.13 0.85
C GLU A 97 -21.19 6.80 2.01
N PHE A 98 -19.91 7.15 1.81
CA PHE A 98 -19.19 8.01 2.74
C PHE A 98 -19.60 9.50 2.58
N PRO A 99 -19.36 10.36 3.58
CA PRO A 99 -19.65 11.79 3.49
C PRO A 99 -19.03 12.44 2.24
N GLN A 100 -19.74 13.37 1.61
CA GLN A 100 -19.31 14.00 0.35
C GLN A 100 -17.89 14.61 0.43
N LEU A 101 -17.07 14.35 -0.58
CA LEU A 101 -15.72 14.92 -0.70
C LEU A 101 -15.80 16.41 -1.04
N LYS A 102 -15.10 17.23 -0.26
CA LYS A 102 -15.10 18.69 -0.36
C LYS A 102 -14.74 19.17 -1.77
N GLY A 103 -15.63 19.94 -2.38
CA GLY A 103 -15.44 20.49 -3.73
C GLY A 103 -15.79 19.52 -4.86
N SER A 104 -16.55 18.46 -4.58
CA SER A 104 -17.07 17.50 -5.58
C SER A 104 -18.45 16.99 -5.17
N ALA A 105 -19.17 16.31 -6.06
CA ALA A 105 -20.41 15.57 -5.74
C ALA A 105 -20.15 14.11 -5.28
N LEU A 106 -18.89 13.71 -5.14
CA LEU A 106 -18.52 12.30 -4.95
C LEU A 106 -18.70 11.86 -3.50
N THR A 107 -19.49 10.79 -3.32
CA THR A 107 -19.65 10.01 -2.08
C THR A 107 -19.11 8.59 -2.23
N THR A 108 -18.23 8.38 -3.21
CA THR A 108 -17.57 7.10 -3.49
C THR A 108 -16.25 7.32 -4.21
N ASP A 109 -15.29 6.41 -3.98
CA ASP A 109 -14.02 6.38 -4.69
C ASP A 109 -13.93 5.29 -5.78
N CYS A 110 -15.05 4.60 -6.02
CA CYS A 110 -15.12 3.50 -6.98
C CYS A 110 -14.76 4.00 -8.39
N GLY A 111 -13.74 3.38 -8.98
CA GLY A 111 -13.24 3.68 -10.33
C GLY A 111 -12.12 4.71 -10.42
N TRP A 112 -11.72 5.37 -9.32
CA TRP A 112 -10.64 6.36 -9.34
C TRP A 112 -9.68 6.32 -8.14
N GLY A 113 -10.13 5.91 -6.95
CA GLY A 113 -9.35 5.97 -5.70
C GLY A 113 -8.27 4.90 -5.53
N CYS A 114 -8.04 3.99 -6.49
CA CYS A 114 -7.32 2.74 -6.22
C CYS A 114 -5.89 2.96 -5.73
N THR A 115 -5.20 3.97 -6.26
CA THR A 115 -3.82 4.26 -5.86
C THR A 115 -3.77 4.86 -4.45
N LEU A 116 -4.76 5.68 -4.07
CA LEU A 116 -4.89 6.20 -2.72
C LEU A 116 -5.12 5.04 -1.73
N ARG A 117 -6.02 4.10 -2.05
CA ARG A 117 -6.26 2.90 -1.24
C ARG A 117 -5.02 2.04 -1.05
N THR A 118 -4.25 1.81 -2.11
CA THR A 118 -2.98 1.09 -1.98
C THR A 118 -1.96 1.85 -1.15
N GLY A 119 -1.89 3.17 -1.28
CA GLY A 119 -1.06 4.02 -0.42
C GLY A 119 -1.47 3.95 1.04
N GLN A 120 -2.77 3.97 1.33
CA GLN A 120 -3.28 3.76 2.68
C GLN A 120 -2.86 2.40 3.23
N MET A 121 -2.95 1.31 2.45
CA MET A 121 -2.50 -0.03 2.88
C MET A 121 -1.00 -0.06 3.20
N LEU A 122 -0.18 0.61 2.39
CA LEU A 122 1.27 0.69 2.60
C LEU A 122 1.62 1.48 3.87
N LEU A 123 0.96 2.63 4.10
CA LEU A 123 1.12 3.38 5.35
C LEU A 123 0.60 2.58 6.55
N ALA A 124 -0.58 1.95 6.43
CA ALA A 124 -1.17 1.12 7.47
C ALA A 124 -0.22 0.01 7.88
N GLN A 125 0.45 -0.66 6.94
CA GLN A 125 1.46 -1.68 7.26
C GLN A 125 2.62 -1.11 8.07
N GLY A 126 3.11 0.09 7.76
CA GLY A 126 4.13 0.77 8.57
C GLY A 126 3.65 1.07 10.00
N LEU A 127 2.41 1.53 10.16
CA LEU A 127 1.81 1.77 11.48
C LEU A 127 1.57 0.47 12.26
N MET A 128 1.16 -0.61 11.58
CA MET A 128 1.06 -1.94 12.18
C MET A 128 2.41 -2.39 12.75
N LEU A 129 3.51 -2.21 12.02
CA LEU A 129 4.86 -2.50 12.54
C LEU A 129 5.22 -1.60 13.73
N HIS A 130 4.81 -0.33 13.69
CA HIS A 130 5.13 0.65 14.74
C HIS A 130 4.39 0.40 16.06
N PHE A 131 3.11 0.01 16.02
CA PHE A 131 2.31 -0.11 17.24
C PHE A 131 2.14 -1.56 17.72
N LEU A 132 2.11 -2.52 16.79
CA LEU A 132 1.79 -3.92 17.09
C LEU A 132 2.98 -4.87 16.82
N GLY A 133 3.90 -4.46 15.95
CA GLY A 133 5.06 -5.26 15.54
C GLY A 133 4.71 -6.31 14.48
N ARG A 134 5.74 -6.82 13.78
CA ARG A 134 5.58 -7.74 12.63
C ARG A 134 4.92 -9.07 13.01
N ALA A 135 5.12 -9.53 14.24
CA ALA A 135 4.63 -10.82 14.72
C ALA A 135 3.13 -10.84 15.03
N TRP A 136 2.52 -9.67 15.24
CA TRP A 136 1.10 -9.57 15.59
C TRP A 136 0.19 -10.07 14.46
N VAL A 137 -0.87 -10.77 14.86
CA VAL A 137 -1.94 -11.28 14.01
C VAL A 137 -3.29 -10.97 14.63
N TRP A 138 -4.28 -10.69 13.80
CA TRP A 138 -5.65 -10.41 14.19
C TRP A 138 -6.31 -11.71 14.70
N PRO A 139 -6.84 -11.74 15.94
CA PRO A 139 -7.37 -12.97 16.53
C PRO A 139 -8.53 -13.59 15.73
N GLU A 140 -9.39 -12.77 15.13
CA GLU A 140 -10.57 -13.19 14.36
C GLU A 140 -10.27 -13.51 12.88
N ALA A 141 -9.01 -13.43 12.44
CA ALA A 141 -8.61 -13.59 11.05
C ALA A 141 -9.19 -14.85 10.36
N LEU A 142 -9.21 -16.00 11.04
CA LEU A 142 -9.72 -17.24 10.45
C LEU A 142 -11.25 -17.40 10.57
N ALA A 143 -11.91 -16.57 11.40
CA ALA A 143 -13.36 -16.59 11.56
C ALA A 143 -14.07 -15.87 10.38
N VAL A 144 -13.39 -14.94 9.71
CA VAL A 144 -13.95 -14.18 8.57
C VAL A 144 -14.33 -15.08 7.38
N GLU A 145 -13.70 -16.25 7.23
CA GLU A 145 -14.02 -17.16 6.13
C GLU A 145 -15.33 -17.94 6.29
N SER A 146 -15.83 -18.14 7.50
CA SER A 146 -16.96 -19.05 7.74
C SER A 146 -18.34 -18.43 7.50
N SER A 147 -18.44 -17.10 7.35
CA SER A 147 -19.73 -16.39 7.33
C SER A 147 -19.97 -15.52 6.08
N ASP A 148 -18.93 -15.03 5.40
CA ASP A 148 -19.07 -13.76 4.66
C ASP A 148 -18.99 -13.84 3.13
N TRP A 149 -18.47 -14.93 2.56
CA TRP A 149 -18.37 -15.04 1.10
C TRP A 149 -19.73 -15.14 0.39
N GLU A 150 -20.76 -15.61 1.09
CA GLU A 150 -22.14 -15.65 0.59
C GLU A 150 -22.92 -14.35 0.89
N SER A 151 -22.69 -13.74 2.06
CA SER A 151 -23.34 -12.51 2.54
C SER A 151 -23.06 -11.28 1.66
N TRP A 152 -21.81 -11.10 1.22
CA TRP A 152 -21.38 -9.89 0.51
C TRP A 152 -22.02 -9.77 -0.89
N THR A 153 -22.33 -10.90 -1.53
CA THR A 153 -23.10 -10.92 -2.78
C THR A 153 -24.60 -10.69 -2.53
N ALA A 154 -25.15 -11.25 -1.44
CA ALA A 154 -26.57 -11.21 -1.13
C ALA A 154 -27.08 -9.78 -0.83
N HIS A 155 -26.27 -8.94 -0.17
CA HIS A 155 -26.66 -7.55 0.11
C HIS A 155 -26.75 -6.69 -1.16
N THR A 156 -25.88 -6.94 -2.15
CA THR A 156 -25.88 -6.24 -3.45
C THR A 156 -27.04 -6.73 -4.33
N VAL A 157 -27.31 -8.03 -4.35
CA VAL A 157 -28.45 -8.62 -5.07
C VAL A 157 -29.77 -8.15 -4.48
N ARG A 158 -29.92 -8.09 -3.14
CA ARG A 158 -31.11 -7.49 -2.49
C ARG A 158 -31.30 -6.02 -2.84
N LYS A 159 -30.22 -5.24 -2.99
CA LYS A 159 -30.28 -3.82 -3.38
C LYS A 159 -30.72 -3.66 -4.85
N LEU A 160 -30.44 -4.64 -5.71
CA LEU A 160 -30.87 -4.67 -7.12
C LEU A 160 -32.31 -5.19 -7.31
N THR A 161 -32.76 -6.13 -6.48
CA THR A 161 -34.15 -6.64 -6.53
C THR A 161 -35.13 -5.84 -5.67
N GLY A 162 -34.63 -4.96 -4.79
CA GLY A 162 -35.43 -4.16 -3.85
C GLY A 162 -36.24 -3.00 -4.43
N SER A 163 -36.56 -3.00 -5.73
CA SER A 163 -37.61 -2.14 -6.29
C SER A 163 -38.94 -2.86 -6.52
N LEU A 164 -39.03 -4.16 -6.20
CA LEU A 164 -40.27 -4.93 -6.26
C LEU A 164 -40.28 -5.91 -5.10
N GLU A 165 -40.74 -5.46 -3.94
CA GLU A 165 -41.53 -6.24 -2.94
C GLU A 165 -41.54 -5.47 -1.62
N ALA A 166 -42.68 -4.82 -1.37
CA ALA A 166 -43.04 -4.32 -0.06
C ALA A 166 -43.66 -5.45 0.77
N GLU A 167 -43.44 -5.36 2.08
CA GLU A 167 -44.07 -6.13 3.18
C GLU A 167 -43.61 -7.59 3.40
N ARG A 168 -42.90 -7.83 4.52
CA ARG A 168 -43.37 -8.70 5.62
C ARG A 168 -42.43 -8.74 6.84
N ASP A 169 -43.05 -8.50 7.99
CA ASP A 169 -42.88 -9.03 9.36
C ASP A 169 -41.49 -8.99 10.07
N PRO A 170 -41.37 -8.30 11.24
CA PRO A 170 -40.11 -8.18 11.97
C PRO A 170 -40.04 -9.12 13.18
N HIS A 171 -39.60 -10.38 13.05
CA HIS A 171 -39.20 -11.15 14.24
C HIS A 171 -38.07 -12.17 14.02
N ILE A 172 -37.14 -12.13 14.98
CA ILE A 172 -36.04 -13.06 15.32
C ILE A 172 -34.70 -12.80 14.60
N LEU A 173 -33.94 -11.83 15.13
CA LEU A 173 -32.49 -11.78 14.99
C LEU A 173 -31.86 -12.96 15.77
N PRO A 174 -30.91 -13.71 15.19
CA PRO A 174 -30.13 -14.68 15.95
C PRO A 174 -29.30 -13.93 17.00
N GLN A 175 -29.48 -14.27 18.28
CA GLN A 175 -28.58 -13.80 19.33
C GLN A 175 -27.18 -14.39 19.06
N PRO A 176 -26.10 -13.62 19.26
CA PRO A 176 -24.76 -14.16 19.16
C PRO A 176 -24.62 -15.28 20.21
N PRO A 177 -23.90 -16.38 19.89
CA PRO A 177 -23.65 -17.42 20.87
C PRO A 177 -22.99 -16.77 22.08
N ARG A 178 -23.52 -17.03 23.28
CA ARG A 178 -22.90 -16.63 24.55
C ARG A 178 -21.59 -17.39 24.70
N GLY A 179 -20.55 -16.87 24.07
CA GLY A 179 -19.19 -17.36 24.16
C GLY A 179 -18.69 -17.21 25.58
N SER A 180 -18.10 -18.28 26.09
CA SER A 180 -17.32 -18.30 27.33
C SER A 180 -16.46 -17.04 27.42
N ARG A 181 -16.53 -16.35 28.57
CA ARG A 181 -15.84 -15.10 28.87
C ARG A 181 -14.32 -15.38 28.87
N ARG A 182 -13.69 -15.38 27.69
CA ARG A 182 -12.23 -15.46 27.56
C ARG A 182 -11.63 -14.35 28.41
N SER A 183 -10.76 -14.69 29.35
CA SER A 183 -9.99 -13.72 30.10
C SER A 183 -8.88 -13.21 29.19
N TRP A 184 -9.09 -12.02 28.61
CA TRP A 184 -8.09 -11.38 27.77
C TRP A 184 -6.91 -10.93 28.62
N ASP A 185 -5.68 -11.24 28.20
CA ASP A 185 -4.48 -10.66 28.81
C ASP A 185 -4.45 -9.13 28.57
N GLY A 186 -3.81 -8.38 29.46
CA GLY A 186 -3.63 -6.93 29.31
C GLY A 186 -2.94 -6.54 28.00
N THR A 187 -2.03 -7.40 27.52
CA THR A 187 -1.36 -7.22 26.21
C THR A 187 -2.33 -7.37 25.05
N GLU A 188 -3.19 -8.39 25.07
CA GLU A 188 -4.18 -8.64 24.00
C GLU A 188 -5.18 -7.49 23.91
N ARG A 189 -5.65 -6.99 25.05
CA ARG A 189 -6.56 -5.84 25.09
C ARG A 189 -5.92 -4.57 24.54
N ARG A 190 -4.65 -4.32 24.88
CA ARG A 190 -3.90 -3.17 24.34
C ARG A 190 -3.72 -3.29 22.83
N ASN A 191 -3.41 -4.49 22.34
CA ASN A 191 -3.22 -4.73 20.92
C ASN A 191 -4.52 -4.53 20.12
N GLU A 192 -5.66 -4.99 20.65
CA GLU A 192 -6.97 -4.75 20.03
C GLU A 192 -7.32 -3.26 19.98
N LEU A 193 -7.01 -2.49 21.04
CA LEU A 193 -7.19 -1.05 21.06
C LEU A 193 -6.36 -0.35 19.97
N TYR A 194 -5.07 -0.70 19.85
CA TYR A 194 -4.22 -0.14 18.80
C TYR A 194 -4.67 -0.58 17.40
N HIS A 195 -5.09 -1.83 17.23
CA HIS A 195 -5.60 -2.32 15.95
C HIS A 195 -6.78 -1.49 15.45
N ARG A 196 -7.80 -1.29 16.29
CA ARG A 196 -8.95 -0.42 15.98
C ARG A 196 -8.54 1.03 15.77
N LYS A 197 -7.62 1.53 16.61
CA LYS A 197 -7.10 2.91 16.50
C LYS A 197 -6.41 3.14 15.14
N ILE A 198 -5.56 2.21 14.70
CA ILE A 198 -4.89 2.28 13.40
C ILE A 198 -5.93 2.36 12.29
N ILE A 199 -6.90 1.43 12.26
CA ILE A 199 -7.96 1.44 11.22
C ILE A 199 -8.77 2.74 11.26
N SER A 200 -9.05 3.29 12.45
CA SER A 200 -9.80 4.54 12.57
C SER A 200 -9.12 5.74 11.90
N TRP A 201 -7.79 5.76 11.82
CA TRP A 201 -7.08 6.82 11.09
C TRP A 201 -7.28 6.76 9.57
N PHE A 202 -7.69 5.61 9.02
CA PHE A 202 -7.94 5.39 7.59
C PHE A 202 -9.42 5.44 7.20
N GLY A 203 -10.33 5.62 8.16
CA GLY A 203 -11.76 5.68 7.89
C GLY A 203 -12.13 6.75 6.86
N ASP A 204 -13.21 6.55 6.12
CA ASP A 204 -13.66 7.48 5.08
C ASP A 204 -14.53 8.60 5.65
N SER A 205 -14.12 9.17 6.79
CA SER A 205 -14.76 10.31 7.42
C SER A 205 -13.83 11.52 7.40
N PRO A 206 -14.36 12.76 7.33
CA PRO A 206 -13.53 13.96 7.29
C PRO A 206 -12.47 14.09 8.40
N PRO A 207 -12.71 13.65 9.66
CA PRO A 207 -11.71 13.73 10.72
C PRO A 207 -10.57 12.71 10.63
N ALA A 208 -10.70 11.65 9.83
CA ALA A 208 -9.72 10.57 9.77
C ALA A 208 -8.43 11.06 9.08
N ALA A 209 -7.31 11.06 9.81
CA ALA A 209 -6.04 11.69 9.40
C ALA A 209 -5.52 11.20 8.04
N PHE A 210 -5.72 9.92 7.74
CA PHE A 210 -5.28 9.24 6.53
C PHE A 210 -6.45 8.77 5.66
N GLY A 211 -7.67 9.22 5.96
CA GLY A 211 -8.89 8.98 5.18
C GLY A 211 -8.88 9.72 3.85
N LEU A 212 -9.71 9.28 2.90
CA LEU A 212 -9.75 9.86 1.54
C LEU A 212 -9.99 11.37 1.53
N HIS A 213 -10.82 11.89 2.43
CA HIS A 213 -11.10 13.32 2.55
C HIS A 213 -9.82 14.14 2.72
N GLN A 214 -8.94 13.69 3.61
CA GLN A 214 -7.67 14.35 3.88
C GLN A 214 -6.67 14.13 2.73
N LEU A 215 -6.58 12.90 2.21
CA LEU A 215 -5.64 12.60 1.12
C LEU A 215 -5.96 13.37 -0.17
N VAL A 216 -7.23 13.53 -0.50
CA VAL A 216 -7.68 14.37 -1.63
C VAL A 216 -7.34 15.84 -1.39
N GLU A 217 -7.53 16.35 -0.18
CA GLU A 217 -7.17 17.73 0.16
C GLU A 217 -5.67 17.99 -0.03
N TYR A 218 -4.81 17.09 0.43
CA TYR A 218 -3.35 17.19 0.23
C TYR A 218 -2.95 17.03 -1.24
N GLY A 219 -3.72 16.24 -2.02
CA GLY A 219 -3.51 16.06 -3.46
C GLY A 219 -3.67 17.33 -4.29
N LYS A 220 -4.43 18.33 -3.81
CA LYS A 220 -4.69 19.59 -4.53
C LYS A 220 -3.42 20.35 -4.91
N LYS A 221 -2.40 20.35 -4.03
CA LYS A 221 -1.11 21.00 -4.32
C LYS A 221 -0.35 20.33 -5.46
N SER A 222 -0.66 19.08 -5.79
CA SER A 222 -0.11 18.35 -6.94
C SER A 222 -1.05 18.39 -8.17
N GLY A 223 -2.01 19.30 -8.19
CA GLY A 223 -2.99 19.43 -9.28
C GLY A 223 -4.00 18.28 -9.35
N LYS A 224 -4.23 17.56 -8.25
CA LYS A 224 -5.18 16.46 -8.17
C LYS A 224 -6.47 16.85 -7.45
N ALA A 225 -7.59 16.33 -7.92
CA ALA A 225 -8.91 16.48 -7.32
C ALA A 225 -9.56 15.12 -7.02
N ALA A 226 -10.72 15.15 -6.36
CA ALA A 226 -11.56 13.95 -6.24
C ALA A 226 -12.00 13.50 -7.65
N GLY A 227 -11.90 12.20 -7.94
CA GLY A 227 -12.19 11.64 -9.27
C GLY A 227 -10.96 11.45 -10.17
N ASP A 228 -9.85 12.12 -9.88
CA ASP A 228 -8.62 11.97 -10.66
C ASP A 228 -7.92 10.65 -10.37
N TRP A 229 -7.13 10.19 -11.34
CA TRP A 229 -6.15 9.15 -11.09
C TRP A 229 -4.86 9.72 -10.48
N TYR A 230 -4.32 9.00 -9.49
CA TYR A 230 -3.10 9.32 -8.78
C TYR A 230 -2.01 8.31 -9.12
N GLY A 231 -0.79 8.78 -9.37
CA GLY A 231 0.38 7.91 -9.54
C GLY A 231 1.05 7.55 -8.21
N PRO A 232 1.76 6.41 -8.11
CA PRO A 232 2.41 5.98 -6.87
C PRO A 232 3.34 7.02 -6.22
N ALA A 233 4.09 7.77 -7.05
CA ALA A 233 4.98 8.84 -6.58
C ALA A 233 4.22 9.99 -5.91
N VAL A 234 3.11 10.44 -6.54
CA VAL A 234 2.25 11.50 -5.99
C VAL A 234 1.63 11.05 -4.67
N VAL A 235 1.16 9.80 -4.61
CA VAL A 235 0.60 9.23 -3.36
C VAL A 235 1.65 9.19 -2.25
N ALA A 236 2.91 8.86 -2.55
CA ALA A 236 3.98 8.88 -1.55
C ALA A 236 4.14 10.26 -0.88
N HIS A 237 4.13 11.34 -1.66
CA HIS A 237 4.20 12.71 -1.13
C HIS A 237 2.93 13.14 -0.38
N ILE A 238 1.75 12.66 -0.82
CA ILE A 238 0.49 12.89 -0.10
C ILE A 238 0.53 12.21 1.27
N LEU A 239 1.00 10.96 1.36
CA LEU A 239 1.14 10.23 2.63
C LEU A 239 2.13 10.94 3.56
N ARG A 240 3.26 11.42 3.02
CA ARG A 240 4.21 12.25 3.77
C ARG A 240 3.52 13.44 4.40
N LYS A 241 2.79 14.21 3.59
CA LYS A 241 2.07 15.39 4.08
C LYS A 241 0.99 15.04 5.11
N ALA A 242 0.28 13.94 4.90
CA ALA A 242 -0.76 13.49 5.82
C ALA A 242 -0.19 13.13 7.20
N VAL A 243 0.97 12.48 7.26
CA VAL A 243 1.66 12.16 8.53
C VAL A 243 2.22 13.43 9.20
N GLU A 244 2.80 14.35 8.43
CA GLU A 244 3.29 15.64 8.97
C GLU A 244 2.18 16.49 9.61
N GLU A 245 0.97 16.48 9.03
CA GLU A 245 -0.17 17.27 9.49
C GLU A 245 -1.05 16.53 10.51
N ALA A 246 -0.74 15.27 10.81
CA ALA A 246 -1.52 14.47 11.75
C ALA A 246 -1.39 15.04 13.17
N ARG A 247 -2.54 15.39 13.76
CA ARG A 247 -2.62 15.99 15.10
C ARG A 247 -2.74 14.98 16.24
N ASP A 248 -2.93 13.70 15.91
CA ASP A 248 -3.04 12.67 16.94
C ASP A 248 -1.69 12.54 17.69
N PRO A 249 -1.67 12.64 19.03
CA PRO A 249 -0.44 12.52 19.81
C PRO A 249 0.30 11.21 19.61
N GLU A 250 -0.40 10.11 19.33
CA GLU A 250 0.21 8.79 19.11
C GLU A 250 1.02 8.74 17.81
N LEU A 251 0.67 9.58 16.82
CA LEU A 251 1.38 9.64 15.53
C LEU A 251 2.66 10.48 15.58
N GLN A 252 2.93 11.21 16.67
CA GLN A 252 4.11 12.08 16.77
C GLN A 252 5.44 11.31 16.79
N GLY A 253 5.39 10.00 17.10
CA GLY A 253 6.53 9.08 17.09
C GLY A 253 6.87 8.49 15.72
N VAL A 254 6.14 8.85 14.65
CA VAL A 254 6.34 8.35 13.29
C VAL A 254 6.49 9.53 12.32
N THR A 255 7.35 9.37 11.33
CA THR A 255 7.47 10.30 10.20
C THR A 255 7.61 9.52 8.89
N VAL A 256 7.46 10.21 7.77
CA VAL A 256 7.60 9.65 6.43
C VAL A 256 8.69 10.43 5.69
N TYR A 257 9.58 9.71 5.04
CA TYR A 257 10.57 10.27 4.11
C TYR A 257 10.25 9.77 2.70
N VAL A 258 10.28 10.65 1.70
CA VAL A 258 10.10 10.27 0.30
C VAL A 258 11.41 10.53 -0.43
N ALA A 259 11.98 9.50 -1.05
CA ALA A 259 13.20 9.60 -1.84
C ALA A 259 13.01 10.57 -3.02
N GLN A 260 14.06 11.32 -3.34
CA GLN A 260 14.11 12.23 -4.48
C GLN A 260 14.98 11.60 -5.57
N ASP A 261 14.51 11.59 -6.82
CA ASP A 261 15.28 11.08 -7.96
C ASP A 261 15.90 9.70 -7.73
N CYS A 262 15.09 8.78 -7.16
CA CYS A 262 15.52 7.43 -6.78
C CYS A 262 16.74 7.41 -5.83
N THR A 263 16.90 8.45 -5.01
CA THR A 263 18.00 8.62 -4.06
C THR A 263 17.47 8.84 -2.64
N VAL A 264 17.95 8.03 -1.71
CA VAL A 264 17.72 8.18 -0.27
C VAL A 264 18.95 8.82 0.35
N TYR A 265 18.78 10.06 0.82
CA TYR A 265 19.85 10.82 1.49
C TYR A 265 19.90 10.45 2.97
N SER A 266 20.97 9.78 3.39
CA SER A 266 21.07 9.21 4.74
C SER A 266 20.97 10.25 5.84
N SER A 267 21.56 11.43 5.68
CA SER A 267 21.51 12.46 6.72
C SER A 267 20.08 13.02 6.89
N ASP A 268 19.32 13.15 5.81
CA ASP A 268 17.92 13.61 5.86
C ASP A 268 17.01 12.65 6.62
N VAL A 269 17.29 11.34 6.51
CA VAL A 269 16.57 10.30 7.24
C VAL A 269 16.96 10.31 8.71
N ILE A 270 18.26 10.37 9.01
CA ILE A 270 18.79 10.37 10.38
C ILE A 270 18.29 11.60 11.16
N ASP A 271 18.32 12.80 10.57
CA ASP A 271 17.84 14.03 11.21
C ASP A 271 16.36 13.97 11.57
N ARG A 272 15.56 13.31 10.74
CA ARG A 272 14.13 13.08 11.00
C ARG A 272 13.91 12.13 12.17
N GLN A 273 14.78 11.14 12.36
CA GLN A 273 14.71 10.23 13.51
C GLN A 273 15.26 10.88 14.79
N CYS A 274 16.25 11.75 14.66
CA CYS A 274 16.95 12.41 15.76
C CYS A 274 16.35 13.77 16.17
N SER A 275 15.29 14.23 15.50
CA SER A 275 14.71 15.57 15.68
C SER A 275 14.56 15.96 17.15
N LEU A 276 15.44 16.87 17.57
CA LEU A 276 15.45 17.55 18.87
C LEU A 276 14.25 18.50 18.90
N MET A 277 13.09 18.05 19.42
CA MET A 277 12.09 19.02 19.84
C MET A 277 12.36 19.45 21.29
N ASP A 278 12.45 20.78 21.44
CA ASP A 278 12.72 21.66 22.59
C ASP A 278 11.79 21.47 23.81
N SER A 279 11.49 20.24 24.21
CA SER A 279 10.62 19.99 25.36
C SER A 279 11.07 18.81 26.19
N GLY A 280 12.35 18.77 26.58
CA GLY A 280 12.88 17.95 27.69
C GLY A 280 12.66 16.42 27.63
N LYS A 281 12.02 15.91 26.58
CA LYS A 281 11.76 14.51 26.27
C LYS A 281 12.12 14.32 24.81
N GLY A 282 13.42 14.23 24.52
CA GLY A 282 13.92 13.87 23.20
C GLY A 282 13.43 12.45 22.86
N GLY A 283 12.39 12.36 22.05
CA GLY A 283 11.86 11.09 21.55
C GLY A 283 12.37 10.84 20.15
N THR A 284 13.10 9.73 19.96
CA THR A 284 13.47 9.24 18.62
C THR A 284 12.21 8.93 17.83
N LYS A 285 12.10 9.45 16.59
CA LYS A 285 11.00 9.11 15.68
C LYS A 285 11.36 7.90 14.82
N ALA A 286 10.40 7.02 14.60
CA ALA A 286 10.48 6.00 13.55
C ALA A 286 10.25 6.64 12.18
N VAL A 287 10.87 6.11 11.13
CA VAL A 287 10.72 6.61 9.75
C VAL A 287 10.17 5.53 8.83
N ILE A 288 9.16 5.90 8.05
CA ILE A 288 8.69 5.14 6.89
C ILE A 288 9.31 5.78 5.65
N ILE A 289 10.18 5.06 4.96
CA ILE A 289 10.89 5.50 3.75
C ILE A 289 10.10 5.02 2.54
N LEU A 290 9.68 5.95 1.69
CA LEU A 290 8.97 5.68 0.45
C LEU A 290 9.90 5.99 -0.72
N VAL A 291 10.11 5.03 -1.60
CA VAL A 291 10.99 5.17 -2.77
C VAL A 291 10.15 4.98 -4.03
N PRO A 292 9.67 6.07 -4.65
CA PRO A 292 9.08 6.00 -5.99
C PRO A 292 10.14 5.56 -7.00
N VAL A 293 9.84 4.54 -7.78
CA VAL A 293 10.75 3.95 -8.76
C VAL A 293 10.01 3.56 -10.04
N ARG A 294 10.79 3.28 -11.09
CA ARG A 294 10.28 2.76 -12.35
C ARG A 294 11.09 1.53 -12.78
N LEU A 295 10.47 0.35 -12.69
CA LEU A 295 11.06 -0.96 -12.96
C LEU A 295 11.16 -1.30 -14.46
N GLY A 296 11.06 -0.31 -15.36
CA GLY A 296 11.09 -0.53 -16.82
C GLY A 296 10.35 0.54 -17.62
N GLY A 297 10.40 0.42 -18.94
CA GLY A 297 9.72 1.35 -19.87
C GLY A 297 8.21 1.13 -19.89
N GLU A 298 7.72 0.47 -20.93
CA GLU A 298 6.30 0.08 -21.06
C GLU A 298 5.94 -1.18 -20.28
N ARG A 299 6.93 -2.06 -20.11
CA ARG A 299 6.82 -3.32 -19.38
C ARG A 299 7.92 -3.38 -18.34
N THR A 300 7.64 -4.11 -17.28
CA THR A 300 8.61 -4.39 -16.21
C THR A 300 9.79 -5.17 -16.77
N ASN A 301 11.00 -4.69 -16.51
CA ASN A 301 12.24 -5.40 -16.80
C ASN A 301 12.38 -6.58 -15.82
N THR A 302 12.47 -7.79 -16.37
CA THR A 302 12.58 -9.02 -15.59
C THR A 302 13.89 -9.13 -14.80
N ASP A 303 14.92 -8.35 -15.16
CA ASP A 303 16.18 -8.33 -14.42
C ASP A 303 16.01 -7.77 -13.00
N TYR A 304 14.96 -6.98 -12.75
CA TYR A 304 14.62 -6.52 -11.41
C TYR A 304 13.83 -7.53 -10.58
N LEU A 305 13.42 -8.67 -11.13
CA LEU A 305 12.60 -9.66 -10.41
C LEU A 305 13.29 -10.14 -9.13
N GLU A 306 14.55 -10.54 -9.23
CA GLU A 306 15.30 -11.07 -8.08
C GLU A 306 15.56 -9.98 -7.03
N PHE A 307 15.77 -8.73 -7.46
CA PHE A 307 15.84 -7.60 -6.54
C PHE A 307 14.50 -7.37 -5.82
N VAL A 308 13.37 -7.38 -6.56
CA VAL A 308 12.03 -7.19 -5.98
C VAL A 308 11.65 -8.31 -5.01
N LYS A 309 11.97 -9.57 -5.34
CA LYS A 309 11.83 -10.70 -4.41
C LYS A 309 12.67 -10.45 -3.16
N GLY A 310 13.92 -10.08 -3.36
CA GLY A 310 14.85 -9.79 -2.29
C GLY A 310 14.30 -8.75 -1.30
N ILE A 311 13.84 -7.59 -1.78
CA ILE A 311 13.30 -6.54 -0.89
C ILE A 311 12.03 -6.99 -0.16
N LEU A 312 11.14 -7.77 -0.80
CA LEU A 312 9.93 -8.30 -0.16
C LEU A 312 10.24 -9.37 0.89
N SER A 313 11.44 -9.96 0.85
CA SER A 313 11.95 -10.88 1.86
C SER A 313 12.58 -10.18 3.08
N LEU A 314 12.68 -8.84 3.10
CA LEU A 314 13.27 -8.08 4.22
C LEU A 314 12.23 -7.74 5.30
N GLU A 315 12.64 -7.83 6.57
CA GLU A 315 11.77 -7.58 7.74
C GLU A 315 11.25 -6.14 7.84
N TYR A 316 12.01 -5.19 7.31
CA TYR A 316 11.68 -3.77 7.29
C TYR A 316 10.94 -3.34 6.03
N CYS A 317 10.67 -4.23 5.07
CA CYS A 317 9.84 -3.89 3.92
C CYS A 317 8.36 -3.82 4.32
N VAL A 318 7.69 -2.71 3.97
CA VAL A 318 6.24 -2.53 4.16
C VAL A 318 5.45 -2.70 2.86
N GLY A 319 6.05 -3.37 1.87
CA GLY A 319 5.44 -3.71 0.60
C GLY A 319 5.67 -2.68 -0.50
N ILE A 320 4.98 -2.88 -1.61
CA ILE A 320 5.10 -2.09 -2.84
C ILE A 320 3.70 -1.71 -3.32
N ILE A 321 3.49 -0.45 -3.69
CA ILE A 321 2.27 -0.02 -4.37
C ILE A 321 2.57 0.31 -5.82
N GLY A 322 1.68 -0.05 -6.72
CA GLY A 322 1.90 0.22 -8.14
C GLY A 322 0.79 -0.38 -9.00
N GLY A 323 0.81 -0.04 -10.28
CA GLY A 323 -0.19 -0.51 -11.20
C GLY A 323 -0.56 0.54 -12.24
N LYS A 324 -1.33 0.09 -13.24
CA LYS A 324 -1.80 0.94 -14.32
C LYS A 324 -2.85 1.93 -13.82
N PRO A 325 -3.14 2.99 -14.59
CA PRO A 325 -4.33 3.81 -14.36
C PRO A 325 -5.58 2.96 -14.10
N LYS A 326 -6.23 3.21 -12.95
CA LYS A 326 -7.42 2.50 -12.46
C LYS A 326 -7.22 1.00 -12.12
N GLN A 327 -5.97 0.55 -12.00
CA GLN A 327 -5.58 -0.83 -11.68
C GLN A 327 -4.35 -0.84 -10.76
N SER A 328 -4.46 -0.20 -9.58
CA SER A 328 -3.39 -0.19 -8.56
C SER A 328 -3.54 -1.37 -7.61
N TYR A 329 -2.43 -1.97 -7.20
CA TYR A 329 -2.38 -3.08 -6.23
C TYR A 329 -1.37 -2.80 -5.13
N TYR A 330 -1.58 -3.42 -3.97
CA TYR A 330 -0.62 -3.45 -2.88
C TYR A 330 0.05 -4.83 -2.84
N PHE A 331 1.30 -4.88 -3.27
CA PHE A 331 2.12 -6.10 -3.31
C PHE A 331 2.82 -6.30 -1.97
N ALA A 332 2.48 -7.39 -1.30
CA ALA A 332 2.95 -7.69 0.05
C ALA A 332 3.91 -8.88 0.09
N GLY A 333 4.06 -9.64 -1.00
CA GLY A 333 4.84 -10.87 -0.98
C GLY A 333 5.02 -11.50 -2.35
N PHE A 334 5.54 -12.71 -2.38
CA PHE A 334 5.70 -13.48 -3.62
C PHE A 334 5.75 -15.01 -3.36
N GLN A 335 5.53 -15.77 -4.41
CA GLN A 335 5.86 -17.19 -4.51
C GLN A 335 6.27 -17.48 -5.95
N ASP A 336 7.41 -18.15 -6.13
CA ASP A 336 8.03 -18.31 -7.46
C ASP A 336 8.12 -16.93 -8.15
N ASP A 337 7.77 -16.82 -9.42
CA ASP A 337 7.78 -15.56 -10.18
C ASP A 337 6.47 -14.77 -10.11
N SER A 338 5.63 -15.07 -9.12
CA SER A 338 4.33 -14.41 -8.92
C SER A 338 4.33 -13.57 -7.65
N LEU A 339 3.92 -12.32 -7.79
CA LEU A 339 3.69 -11.42 -6.66
C LEU A 339 2.34 -11.73 -6.01
N ILE A 340 2.31 -11.66 -4.69
CA ILE A 340 1.12 -11.75 -3.85
C ILE A 340 0.66 -10.34 -3.52
N TYR A 341 -0.63 -10.06 -3.72
CA TYR A 341 -1.16 -8.72 -3.57
C TYR A 341 -2.55 -8.68 -2.94
N MET A 342 -2.86 -7.50 -2.38
CA MET A 342 -4.17 -7.07 -1.96
C MET A 342 -4.77 -6.12 -3.00
N ASP A 343 -6.01 -6.38 -3.35
CA ASP A 343 -6.70 -5.71 -4.45
C ASP A 343 -7.73 -4.72 -3.87
N PRO A 344 -7.60 -3.41 -4.13
CA PRO A 344 -8.51 -2.40 -3.57
C PRO A 344 -9.83 -2.27 -4.34
N HIS A 345 -10.04 -2.95 -5.47
CA HIS A 345 -11.11 -2.62 -6.41
C HIS A 345 -12.51 -3.10 -6.02
N TYR A 346 -12.69 -3.55 -4.78
CA TYR A 346 -13.98 -3.95 -4.22
C TYR A 346 -14.69 -2.73 -3.64
N CYS A 347 -15.94 -2.47 -4.04
CA CYS A 347 -16.71 -1.32 -3.57
C CYS A 347 -17.57 -1.76 -2.38
N GLN A 348 -17.06 -1.53 -1.17
CA GLN A 348 -17.73 -1.90 0.08
C GLN A 348 -18.54 -0.70 0.63
N SER A 349 -19.57 -0.94 1.44
CA SER A 349 -20.29 0.16 2.11
C SER A 349 -19.38 0.89 3.11
N PHE A 350 -19.58 2.20 3.27
CA PHE A 350 -18.91 3.00 4.29
C PHE A 350 -19.09 2.40 5.70
N VAL A 351 -18.03 2.46 6.51
CA VAL A 351 -18.04 2.09 7.94
C VAL A 351 -17.72 3.32 8.76
N ASP A 352 -18.62 3.68 9.69
CA ASP A 352 -18.38 4.77 10.62
C ASP A 352 -17.43 4.34 11.75
N VAL A 353 -16.16 4.67 11.57
CA VAL A 353 -15.08 4.36 12.53
C VAL A 353 -15.13 5.20 13.82
N SER A 354 -16.04 6.17 13.93
CA SER A 354 -16.23 6.93 15.17
C SER A 354 -16.98 6.13 16.25
N ILE A 355 -17.67 5.06 15.85
CA ILE A 355 -18.39 4.16 16.74
C ILE A 355 -17.38 3.25 17.47
N LYS A 356 -17.42 3.22 18.80
CA LYS A 356 -16.45 2.52 19.67
C LYS A 356 -16.08 1.09 19.23
N ASP A 357 -17.05 0.32 18.76
CA ASP A 357 -16.90 -1.09 18.38
C ASP A 357 -17.30 -1.33 16.92
N PHE A 358 -16.87 -0.42 16.02
CA PHE A 358 -17.15 -0.54 14.58
C PHE A 358 -16.69 -1.90 13.99
N PRO A 359 -17.37 -2.42 12.96
CA PRO A 359 -17.03 -3.72 12.35
C PRO A 359 -15.66 -3.67 11.66
N LEU A 360 -14.84 -4.71 11.86
CA LEU A 360 -13.48 -4.81 11.35
C LEU A 360 -13.36 -5.67 10.09
N GLU A 361 -14.34 -6.53 9.83
CA GLU A 361 -14.30 -7.60 8.85
C GLU A 361 -13.98 -7.07 7.44
N SER A 362 -14.60 -5.95 7.06
CA SER A 362 -14.40 -5.29 5.77
C SER A 362 -13.00 -4.67 5.58
N PHE A 363 -12.18 -4.60 6.63
CA PHE A 363 -10.81 -4.09 6.61
C PHE A 363 -9.76 -5.20 6.58
N HIS A 364 -10.17 -6.47 6.40
CA HIS A 364 -9.27 -7.62 6.35
C HIS A 364 -9.57 -8.49 5.14
N CYS A 365 -8.55 -8.79 4.34
CA CYS A 365 -8.73 -9.53 3.10
C CYS A 365 -8.67 -11.05 3.36
N PRO A 366 -9.76 -11.82 3.17
CA PRO A 366 -9.75 -13.27 3.41
C PRO A 366 -8.97 -14.05 2.34
N SER A 367 -8.76 -13.49 1.16
CA SER A 367 -8.25 -14.23 -0.01
C SER A 367 -7.05 -13.54 -0.66
N PRO A 368 -5.83 -14.07 -0.49
CA PRO A 368 -4.67 -13.55 -1.22
C PRO A 368 -4.80 -13.76 -2.71
N LYS A 369 -4.33 -12.79 -3.51
CA LYS A 369 -4.27 -12.89 -4.97
C LYS A 369 -2.83 -12.99 -5.46
N LYS A 370 -2.63 -13.61 -6.62
CA LYS A 370 -1.32 -13.75 -7.27
C LYS A 370 -1.35 -13.27 -8.71
N MET A 371 -0.27 -12.61 -9.14
CA MET A 371 -0.04 -12.28 -10.54
C MET A 371 1.44 -12.45 -10.90
N SER A 372 1.73 -12.85 -12.13
CA SER A 372 3.11 -12.89 -12.62
C SER A 372 3.74 -11.50 -12.53
N PHE A 373 5.01 -11.43 -12.10
CA PHE A 373 5.79 -10.19 -12.08
C PHE A 373 5.78 -9.46 -13.43
N LYS A 374 5.78 -10.20 -14.54
CA LYS A 374 5.73 -9.65 -15.91
C LYS A 374 4.46 -8.83 -16.21
N LYS A 375 3.39 -9.02 -15.40
CA LYS A 375 2.11 -8.30 -15.53
C LYS A 375 2.03 -7.08 -14.62
N MET A 376 2.96 -6.91 -13.68
CA MET A 376 3.04 -5.72 -12.85
C MET A 376 3.35 -4.51 -13.74
N ASP A 377 2.79 -3.35 -13.41
CA ASP A 377 3.17 -2.09 -14.04
C ASP A 377 4.56 -1.65 -13.55
N PRO A 378 5.43 -1.10 -14.42
CA PRO A 378 6.75 -0.69 -14.00
C PRO A 378 6.75 0.51 -13.04
N SER A 379 5.70 1.34 -12.99
CA SER A 379 5.62 2.47 -12.04
C SER A 379 5.14 1.99 -10.68
N CYS A 380 5.99 2.16 -9.65
CA CYS A 380 5.65 1.75 -8.30
C CYS A 380 6.36 2.61 -7.23
N THR A 381 5.93 2.46 -5.99
CA THR A 381 6.61 3.00 -4.81
C THR A 381 6.86 1.85 -3.84
N ILE A 382 8.12 1.68 -3.43
CA ILE A 382 8.56 0.70 -2.44
C ILE A 382 8.59 1.36 -1.07
N GLY A 383 8.08 0.68 -0.04
CA GLY A 383 8.11 1.19 1.33
C GLY A 383 9.05 0.40 2.23
N PHE A 384 9.75 1.10 3.12
CA PHE A 384 10.53 0.53 4.22
C PHE A 384 10.19 1.21 5.55
N TYR A 385 10.35 0.49 6.66
CA TYR A 385 10.12 0.99 8.02
C TYR A 385 11.36 0.78 8.89
N CYS A 386 11.85 1.85 9.48
CA CYS A 386 12.99 1.83 10.40
C CYS A 386 12.58 2.48 11.72
N ARG A 387 12.60 1.72 12.82
CA ARG A 387 12.26 2.25 14.15
C ARG A 387 13.36 3.18 14.65
N THR A 388 14.60 2.76 14.51
CA THR A 388 15.79 3.42 15.03
C THR A 388 16.77 3.78 13.90
N VAL A 389 17.78 4.59 14.22
CA VAL A 389 18.87 4.90 13.28
C VAL A 389 19.64 3.62 12.94
N GLN A 390 19.82 2.71 13.91
CA GLN A 390 20.49 1.43 13.68
C GLN A 390 19.71 0.55 12.69
N ASP A 391 18.38 0.54 12.77
CA ASP A 391 17.55 -0.19 11.80
C ASP A 391 17.70 0.39 10.39
N PHE A 392 17.79 1.72 10.28
CA PHE A 392 18.02 2.39 9.00
C PHE A 392 19.40 2.08 8.42
N GLU A 393 20.46 2.13 9.23
CA GLU A 393 21.82 1.78 8.80
C GLU A 393 21.89 0.32 8.32
N LYS A 394 21.32 -0.61 9.09
CA LYS A 394 21.22 -2.04 8.72
C LYS A 394 20.47 -2.21 7.38
N ALA A 395 19.31 -1.58 7.24
CA ALA A 395 18.50 -1.68 6.02
C ALA A 395 19.24 -1.09 4.80
N SER A 396 19.86 0.07 4.96
CA SER A 396 20.66 0.73 3.92
C SER A 396 21.81 -0.16 3.44
N GLU A 397 22.56 -0.77 4.37
CA GLU A 397 23.67 -1.66 4.03
C GLU A 397 23.22 -2.93 3.31
N GLU A 398 22.17 -3.59 3.81
CA GLU A 398 21.65 -4.84 3.24
C GLU A 398 21.05 -4.62 1.85
N ILE A 399 20.20 -3.59 1.68
CA ILE A 399 19.65 -3.24 0.37
C ILE A 399 20.78 -2.83 -0.60
N THR A 400 21.78 -2.07 -0.14
CA THR A 400 22.93 -1.69 -0.99
C THR A 400 23.72 -2.92 -1.46
N LYS A 401 23.88 -3.94 -0.60
CA LYS A 401 24.51 -5.21 -0.99
C LYS A 401 23.67 -5.95 -2.03
N MET A 402 22.36 -5.96 -1.89
CA MET A 402 21.43 -6.61 -2.84
C MET A 402 21.40 -5.91 -4.20
N LEU A 403 21.44 -4.57 -4.21
CA LEU A 403 21.55 -3.79 -5.45
C LEU A 403 22.84 -4.11 -6.21
N LYS A 404 23.94 -4.35 -5.50
CA LYS A 404 25.23 -4.73 -6.09
C LYS A 404 25.30 -6.19 -6.55
N SER A 405 24.62 -7.12 -5.88
CA SER A 405 24.63 -8.53 -6.26
C SER A 405 23.66 -8.86 -7.38
N SER A 406 22.56 -8.09 -7.51
CA SER A 406 21.56 -8.25 -8.57
C SER A 406 22.02 -7.70 -9.94
N SER A 407 23.22 -7.10 -10.03
CA SER A 407 23.67 -6.36 -11.21
C SER A 407 24.10 -7.27 -12.38
N LYS A 408 23.12 -7.74 -13.16
CA LYS A 408 23.32 -7.87 -14.62
C LYS A 408 23.26 -6.51 -15.33
N GLU A 409 22.57 -5.54 -14.73
CA GLU A 409 22.51 -4.15 -15.19
C GLU A 409 23.58 -3.26 -14.54
N LYS A 410 24.03 -2.24 -15.27
CA LYS A 410 25.04 -1.25 -14.80
C LYS A 410 24.50 -0.22 -13.79
N TYR A 411 23.18 -0.18 -13.54
CA TYR A 411 22.55 0.88 -12.74
C TYR A 411 21.57 0.32 -11.69
N PRO A 412 21.69 0.73 -10.41
CA PRO A 412 20.77 0.29 -9.36
C PRO A 412 19.40 0.98 -9.51
N LEU A 413 18.33 0.29 -9.10
CA LEU A 413 16.95 0.81 -9.16
C LEU A 413 16.76 2.11 -8.35
N PHE A 414 17.46 2.21 -7.22
CA PHE A 414 17.59 3.39 -6.39
C PHE A 414 18.90 3.28 -5.59
N THR A 415 19.34 4.35 -4.94
CA THR A 415 20.60 4.35 -4.18
C THR A 415 20.46 5.04 -2.82
N PHE A 416 21.32 4.66 -1.88
CA PHE A 416 21.55 5.39 -0.64
C PHE A 416 22.81 6.25 -0.79
N VAL A 417 22.73 7.51 -0.38
CA VAL A 417 23.84 8.47 -0.48
C VAL A 417 24.06 9.13 0.88
N LYS A 418 25.31 9.23 1.31
CA LYS A 418 25.68 9.97 2.51
C LYS A 418 25.50 11.47 2.27
N GLY A 419 24.95 12.19 3.25
CA GLY A 419 24.69 13.63 3.16
C GLY A 419 23.20 13.96 3.04
N HIS A 420 22.94 15.22 2.71
CA HIS A 420 21.60 15.80 2.56
C HIS A 420 21.22 15.93 1.09
N SER A 421 19.92 15.89 0.82
CA SER A 421 19.40 16.38 -0.46
C SER A 421 19.81 17.84 -0.65
N ARG A 422 20.13 18.18 -1.90
CA ARG A 422 20.28 19.57 -2.33
C ARG A 422 19.17 19.82 -3.32
N ASP A 423 18.24 20.68 -2.96
CA ASP A 423 17.37 21.27 -3.96
C ASP A 423 18.30 22.04 -4.92
N TYR A 424 18.31 21.67 -6.20
CA TYR A 424 18.96 22.48 -7.23
C TYR A 424 18.10 23.73 -7.40
N ASP A 425 18.22 24.65 -6.45
CA ASP A 425 17.70 25.99 -6.58
C ASP A 425 18.50 26.66 -7.71
N PHE A 426 17.98 26.53 -8.94
CA PHE A 426 18.23 27.53 -9.97
C PHE A 426 17.53 28.81 -9.52
N VAL A 427 18.08 29.45 -8.48
CA VAL A 427 17.79 30.85 -8.21
C VAL A 427 18.15 31.57 -9.50
N PRO A 428 17.25 32.36 -10.12
CA PRO A 428 17.65 33.23 -11.19
C PRO A 428 18.68 34.17 -10.56
N SER A 429 19.95 33.95 -10.85
CA SER A 429 20.96 34.97 -10.61
C SER A 429 20.47 36.20 -11.38
N PRO A 430 20.47 37.40 -10.77
CA PRO A 430 20.06 38.60 -11.50
C PRO A 430 20.89 38.63 -12.78
N LEU A 431 20.19 38.71 -13.91
CA LEU A 431 20.75 38.70 -15.26
C LEU A 431 21.96 39.63 -15.30
N HIS A 432 23.16 39.06 -15.20
CA HIS A 432 24.32 39.67 -15.78
C HIS A 432 24.24 39.32 -17.25
N GLU A 433 24.01 40.34 -18.07
CA GLU A 433 24.13 40.29 -19.51
C GLU A 433 25.55 39.85 -19.87
N GLU A 434 25.79 38.54 -19.95
CA GLU A 434 26.95 38.01 -20.64
C GLU A 434 26.59 37.88 -22.12
N ASN A 435 27.31 38.69 -22.91
CA ASN A 435 27.16 38.83 -24.35
C ASN A 435 27.15 37.46 -25.06
N ASP A 436 26.18 37.35 -25.97
CA ASP A 436 25.86 36.24 -26.87
C ASP A 436 27.12 35.76 -27.63
N LEU A 437 27.69 34.62 -27.22
CA LEU A 437 28.91 34.02 -27.78
C LEU A 437 28.65 33.05 -28.94
N PHE A 438 27.58 33.25 -29.72
CA PHE A 438 27.28 32.41 -30.88
C PHE A 438 27.03 33.25 -32.13
N SER A 439 27.82 32.97 -33.17
CA SER A 439 27.70 33.59 -34.50
C SER A 439 26.36 33.23 -35.16
N GLU A 440 25.78 34.19 -35.88
CA GLU A 440 24.55 34.06 -36.69
C GLU A 440 24.54 32.82 -37.62
N ASP A 441 25.70 32.31 -38.01
CA ASP A 441 25.82 31.13 -38.87
C ASP A 441 25.55 29.80 -38.13
N GLU A 442 25.78 29.71 -36.82
CA GLU A 442 25.44 28.51 -36.03
C GLU A 442 23.94 28.42 -35.75
N LYS A 443 23.27 29.57 -35.54
CA LYS A 443 21.81 29.66 -35.36
C LYS A 443 21.04 29.23 -36.63
N LYS A 444 21.61 29.41 -37.83
CA LYS A 444 21.02 28.91 -39.09
C LYS A 444 21.19 27.40 -39.30
N ARG A 445 22.25 26.81 -38.76
CA ARG A 445 22.53 25.37 -38.88
C ARG A 445 21.64 24.54 -37.95
N LEU A 446 21.28 25.07 -36.78
CA LEU A 446 20.32 24.47 -35.84
C LEU A 446 18.86 24.51 -36.32
N LYS A 447 18.47 25.52 -37.12
CA LYS A 447 17.12 25.61 -37.70
C LYS A 447 16.85 24.59 -38.82
N ARG A 448 17.86 23.88 -39.31
CA ARG A 448 17.73 22.91 -40.43
C ARG A 448 17.53 21.46 -39.97
N PHE A 449 17.56 21.18 -38.67
CA PHE A 449 17.37 19.84 -38.09
C PHE A 449 16.05 19.67 -37.32
N SER A 450 15.08 20.58 -37.49
CA SER A 450 13.81 20.51 -36.79
C SER A 450 12.66 20.56 -37.79
N THR A 451 12.32 19.38 -38.30
CA THR A 451 10.99 18.88 -38.72
C THR A 451 11.24 17.78 -39.74
N GLU A 452 10.69 16.59 -39.51
CA GLU A 452 10.76 15.38 -40.35
C GLU A 452 11.92 14.41 -40.09
N GLU A 453 11.85 13.66 -38.98
CA GLU A 453 12.18 12.22 -38.93
C GLU A 453 12.06 11.79 -37.47
N PHE A 454 10.89 11.34 -37.00
CA PHE A 454 10.76 10.30 -35.96
C PHE A 454 9.32 9.80 -35.98
N VAL A 455 9.13 8.58 -36.47
CA VAL A 455 7.89 7.81 -36.34
C VAL A 455 7.92 7.14 -34.97
N LEU A 456 6.90 7.39 -34.16
CA LEU A 456 6.65 6.65 -32.92
C LEU A 456 6.24 5.22 -33.26
N LEU A 457 7.01 4.24 -32.77
CA LEU A 457 6.54 2.87 -32.56
C LEU A 457 5.83 2.79 -31.20
#